data_AF-A0A960LRG1-F1
#
_entry.id   AF-A0A960LRG1-F1
#
_cell.length_a   1.000
_cell.length_b   1.000
_cell.length_c   1.000
_cell.angle_alpha   90.00
_cell.angle_beta   90.00
_cell.angle_gamma   90.00
#
_symmetry.space_group_name_H-M   'P 1'
#
loop_
_entity.id
_entity.type
_entity.pdbx_description
1 polymer ?
#
loop_
_entity_poly.entity_id
_entity_poly.type
_entity_poly.pdbx_seq_one_letter_code
_entity_poly.pdbx_strand_id
1 'polypeptide(L)' 'MERTEAIAQIEDACKTISLAMMKVMPAVRHLADEETQSDVLKSAHQLTVELEVIKKKMIRLKGRDDSTEL' A
#
# COMPACT_ATOMS: atom_id res chain seq x y z
N MET A 1 11.73 16.73 10.58
CA MET A 1 11.47 16.00 9.33
C MET A 1 10.66 16.92 8.46
N GLU A 2 11.18 17.21 7.28
CA GLU A 2 10.49 18.06 6.32
C GLU A 2 9.37 17.29 5.60
N ARG A 3 8.40 18.01 5.02
CA ARG A 3 7.27 17.39 4.31
C ARG A 3 7.74 16.39 3.25
N THR A 4 8.76 16.75 2.48
CA THR A 4 9.32 15.89 1.42
C THR A 4 9.90 14.58 1.99
N GLU A 5 10.61 14.65 3.12
CA GLU A 5 11.11 13.46 3.82
C GLU A 5 9.95 12.59 4.33
N ALA A 6 8.92 13.20 4.92
CA ALA A 6 7.75 12.48 5.40
C ALA A 6 7.03 11.74 4.27
N ILE A 7 6.86 12.38 3.10
CA ILE A 7 6.25 11.74 1.93
C ILE A 7 7.12 10.58 1.44
N ALA A 8 8.44 10.77 1.33
CA ALA A 8 9.35 9.70 0.91
C ALA A 8 9.29 8.49 1.86
N GLN A 9 9.26 8.75 3.18
CA GLN A 9 9.13 7.70 4.18
C GLN A 9 7.81 6.94 4.05
N ILE A 10 6.69 7.64 3.82
CA ILE A 10 5.38 7.00 3.62
C ILE A 10 5.36 6.14 2.36
N GLU A 11 5.91 6.64 1.25
CA GLU A 11 5.98 5.89 -0.01
C GLU A 11 6.82 4.61 0.12
N ASP A 12 7.97 4.69 0.80
CA ASP A 12 8.82 3.53 1.05
C ASP A 12 8.15 2.49 1.97
N ALA A 13 7.45 2.97 3.01
CA ALA A 13 6.65 2.09 3.87
C ALA A 13 5.54 1.39 3.07
N CYS A 14 4.80 2.11 2.22
CA CYS A 14 3.78 1.52 1.36
C CYS A 14 4.36 0.48 0.41
N LYS A 15 5.53 0.75 -0.20
CA LYS A 15 6.25 -0.20 -1.06
C LYS A 15 6.62 -1.48 -0.31
N THR A 16 7.17 -1.34 0.89
CA THR A 16 7.56 -2.47 1.74
C THR A 16 6.36 -3.34 2.08
N ILE A 17 5.24 -2.74 2.47
CA ILE A 17 4.01 -3.49 2.78
C ILE A 17 3.48 -4.17 1.50
N SER A 18 3.46 -3.51 0.35
CA SER A 18 3.04 -4.13 -0.91
C SER A 18 3.87 -5.36 -1.25
N LEU A 19 5.20 -5.30 -1.08
CA LEU A 19 6.09 -6.45 -1.29
C LEU A 19 5.83 -7.58 -0.29
N ALA A 20 5.49 -7.26 0.96
CA ALA A 20 5.10 -8.26 1.94
C ALA A 20 3.78 -8.96 1.54
N MET A 21 2.80 -8.19 1.02
CA MET A 21 1.52 -8.74 0.54
C MET A 21 1.68 -9.73 -0.63
N MET A 22 2.70 -9.54 -1.48
CA MET A 22 3.05 -10.51 -2.54
C MET A 22 3.46 -11.89 -1.99
N LYS A 23 3.84 -11.99 -0.72
CA LYS A 23 4.12 -13.26 -0.03
C LYS A 23 2.85 -13.88 0.58
N VAL A 24 1.90 -13.06 1.00
CA VAL A 24 0.65 -13.50 1.63
C VAL A 24 -0.19 -14.27 0.62
N MET A 25 -0.51 -13.68 -0.54
CA MET A 25 -1.45 -14.29 -1.50
C MET A 25 -1.04 -15.70 -1.94
N PRO A 26 0.23 -16.00 -2.28
CA PRO A 26 0.65 -17.36 -2.60
C PRO A 26 0.64 -18.32 -1.40
N ALA A 27 0.83 -17.82 -0.18
CA ALA A 27 0.79 -18.65 1.03
C ALA A 27 -0.64 -19.11 1.36
N VAL A 28 -1.66 -18.29 1.06
CA VAL A 28 -3.07 -18.60 1.35
C VAL A 28 -3.50 -19.95 0.77
N ARG A 29 -3.06 -20.29 -0.45
CA ARG A 29 -3.42 -21.56 -1.11
C ARG A 29 -3.00 -22.81 -0.32
N HIS A 30 -2.10 -22.68 0.65
CA HIS A 30 -1.59 -23.77 1.47
C HIS A 30 -2.39 -23.97 2.77
N LEU A 31 -3.38 -23.13 3.08
CA LEU A 31 -4.13 -23.21 4.34
C LEU A 31 -5.10 -24.40 4.43
N ALA A 32 -5.47 -25.00 3.29
CA ALA A 32 -6.41 -26.13 3.22
C ALA A 32 -7.76 -25.93 3.93
N ASP A 33 -8.17 -24.68 4.15
CA ASP A 33 -9.44 -24.26 4.77
C ASP A 33 -10.07 -23.16 3.92
N GLU A 34 -11.18 -23.48 3.23
CA GLU A 34 -11.77 -22.60 2.21
C GLU A 34 -12.30 -21.28 2.77
N GLU A 35 -12.89 -21.32 3.97
CA GLU A 35 -13.43 -20.13 4.65
C GLU A 35 -12.30 -19.16 5.00
N THR A 36 -11.26 -19.64 5.67
CA THR A 36 -10.09 -18.83 6.04
C THR A 36 -9.36 -18.33 4.78
N GLN A 37 -9.26 -19.15 3.73
CA GLN A 37 -8.65 -18.70 2.47
C GLN A 37 -9.38 -17.51 1.85
N SER A 38 -10.71 -17.59 1.77
CA SER A 38 -11.56 -16.52 1.25
C SER A 38 -11.38 -15.23 2.05
N ASP A 39 -11.44 -15.32 3.37
CA ASP A 39 -11.33 -14.16 4.27
C ASP A 39 -9.96 -13.50 4.21
N VAL A 40 -8.89 -14.30 4.14
CA VAL A 40 -7.53 -13.76 4.01
C VAL A 40 -7.32 -13.12 2.64
N LEU A 41 -7.81 -13.72 1.55
CA LEU A 41 -7.70 -13.12 0.21
C LEU A 41 -8.46 -11.80 0.12
N LYS A 42 -9.68 -11.74 0.67
CA LYS A 42 -10.49 -10.52 0.72
C LYS A 42 -9.78 -9.41 1.51
N SER A 43 -9.27 -9.75 2.69
CA SER A 43 -8.54 -8.81 3.55
C SER A 43 -7.25 -8.33 2.89
N ALA A 44 -6.49 -9.24 2.28
CA ALA A 44 -5.28 -8.93 1.55
C ALA A 44 -5.54 -7.98 0.37
N HIS A 45 -6.60 -8.23 -0.41
CA HIS A 45 -7.00 -7.35 -1.49
C HIS A 45 -7.37 -5.96 -0.97
N GLN A 46 -8.20 -5.87 0.08
CA GLN A 46 -8.60 -4.59 0.66
C GLN A 46 -7.39 -3.78 1.15
N LEU A 47 -6.42 -4.42 1.81
CA LEU A 47 -5.18 -3.75 2.21
C LEU A 47 -4.39 -3.22 1.00
N THR A 48 -4.31 -3.97 -0.10
CA THR A 48 -3.63 -3.49 -1.31
C THR A 48 -4.33 -2.27 -1.93
N VAL A 49 -5.67 -2.21 -1.90
CA VAL A 49 -6.44 -1.06 -2.36
C VAL A 49 -6.15 0.17 -1.51
N GLU A 50 -6.13 0.03 -0.18
CA GLU A 50 -5.83 1.15 0.73
C GLU A 50 -4.40 1.67 0.54
N LEU A 51 -3.42 0.80 0.30
CA LEU A 51 -2.06 1.22 -0.05
C LEU A 51 -2.02 2.05 -1.33
N GLU A 52 -2.82 1.71 -2.35
CA GLU A 52 -2.93 2.52 -3.57
C GLU A 52 -3.57 3.89 -3.30
N VAL A 53 -4.57 3.96 -2.42
CA VAL A 53 -5.17 5.24 -2.02
C VAL A 53 -4.13 6.13 -1.34
N ILE A 54 -3.33 5.60 -0.42
CA ILE A 54 -2.28 6.34 0.28
C ILE A 54 -1.24 6.86 -0.73
N LYS A 55 -0.70 5.98 -1.60
CA LYS A 55 0.28 6.37 -2.63
C LYS A 55 -0.25 7.47 -3.56
N LYS A 56 -1.49 7.35 -4.03
CA LYS A 56 -2.12 8.38 -4.87
C LYS A 56 -2.25 9.72 -4.16
N LYS A 57 -2.54 9.73 -2.85
CA LYS A 57 -2.58 10.97 -2.06
C LYS A 57 -1.19 11.58 -1.92
N MET A 58 -0.15 10.77 -1.73
CA MET A 58 1.24 11.24 -1.65
C MET A 58 1.71 11.88 -2.96
N ILE A 59 1.45 11.24 -4.10
CA ILE A 59 1.76 11.79 -5.43
C ILE A 59 1.04 13.12 -5.67
N ARG A 60 -0.26 13.19 -5.33
CA ARG A 60 -1.03 14.44 -5.46
C ARG A 60 -0.51 15.55 -4.54
N LEU A 61 -0.07 15.20 -3.33
CA LEU A 61 0.48 16.16 -2.39
C LEU A 61 1.82 16.73 -2.89
N LYS A 62 2.68 15.89 -3.47
CA LYS A 62 3.92 16.33 -4.15
C LYS A 62 3.63 17.28 -5.32
N GLY A 63 2.72 16.91 -6.22
CA GLY A 63 2.41 17.73 -7.40
C GLY A 63 1.73 19.07 -7.09
N ARG A 64 1.07 19.21 -5.93
CA ARG A 64 0.55 20.50 -5.45
C ARG A 64 1.65 21.45 -5.02
N ASP A 65 2.74 20.92 -4.49
CA ASP A 65 3.91 21.70 -4.07
C ASP A 65 4.57 22.36 -5.29
N ASP A 66 4.82 21.55 -6.34
CA ASP A 66 5.38 22.03 -7.61
C ASP A 66 4.48 23.07 -8.32
N SER A 67 3.18 23.10 -8.00
CA SER A 67 2.21 24.05 -8.58
C SER A 67 2.11 25.37 -7.81
N THR A 68 2.74 25.49 -6.65
CA THR A 68 2.66 26.70 -5.81
C THR A 68 3.84 27.65 -6.01
N GLU A 69 4.79 27.31 -6.91
CA GLU A 69 5.96 28.14 -7.26
C GLU A 69 5.85 28.87 -8.62
N LEU A 70 4.64 29.00 -9.20
CA LEU A 70 4.39 29.73 -10.46
C LEU A 70 3.52 30.97 -10.27
#